data_AF-A0A7X3KQL1-F1
#
_entry.id   AF-A0A7X3KQL1-F1
#
_cell.length_a   1.000
_cell.length_b   1.000
_cell.length_c   1.000
_cell.angle_alpha   90.00
_cell.angle_beta   90.00
_cell.angle_gamma   90.00
#
_symmetry.space_group_name_H-M   'P 1'
#
loop_
_entity.id
_entity.type
_entity.pdbx_description
1 polymer ?
#
loop_
_entity_poly.entity_id
_entity_poly.type
_entity_poly.pdbx_seq_one_letter_code
_entity_poly.pdbx_strand_id
1 'polypeptide(L)'
;MRLPYPDLLLDAWLKEFDIWITPKLSEIKDTERFKSELSRISIAIDALEKILGSKTPTELQSSPYSEIISSKYIEFVLKNTSTTGAENNALFLLDALAATLFMVTGKSDNNFKCQFPLHLKNQLDWQSIPKKRRNRGRTVFTDSEIPRVIKSETFNATIAALLVHETNEKQTKIAKLLLSQFISFVLSDPEHKQQLQSIVYSYHHLKEDGQNPDALLAPLVSFQVRGSVSASGGHEPEEILREKMEEWGLLRDIDFNITDVVLDFEAGKILEENEISEANQESDKKAKIDKKTRAFDFVLPFRTPGWTPRIFIQSQFYAGDSGSVSHKNVDQTSTSRNNATRLLETQWSGSPRPRFIEYVDGAGYAASLFGDLKKLLQMEDTKSFFQIKSSPIRLRREIQDIGFLTLLEIEHAILSIKDQSEKSVKEYLMEDGYLEQEVERNIERHINKKILKLRDDNSLDIIDSDRHLISRRYLLLDIIANSSSEFSSSSINGAILIPGFGPYYGLELSSLGEAIDEEHEGVWVSFSDVTEDLDWLCKQGYIKLK
;
A
#
# COMPACT_ATOMS: atom_id res chain seq x y z
N MET A 1 -6.02 30.89 -1.91
CA MET A 1 -5.62 30.93 -3.32
C MET A 1 -6.11 29.68 -4.03
N ARG A 2 -7.04 29.83 -4.99
CA ARG A 2 -7.51 28.72 -5.82
C ARG A 2 -6.52 28.38 -6.94
N LEU A 3 -6.44 27.10 -7.28
CA LEU A 3 -5.58 26.61 -8.37
C LEU A 3 -6.29 26.79 -9.73
N PRO A 4 -5.61 27.34 -10.75
CA PRO A 4 -6.23 27.62 -12.04
C PRO A 4 -6.52 26.34 -12.85
N TYR A 5 -7.57 26.35 -13.68
CA TYR A 5 -7.86 25.29 -14.64
C TYR A 5 -7.17 25.57 -15.98
N PRO A 6 -6.31 24.67 -16.47
CA PRO A 6 -5.75 24.80 -17.81
C PRO A 6 -6.74 24.26 -18.85
N ASP A 7 -6.73 24.86 -20.03
CA ASP A 7 -7.44 24.36 -21.21
C ASP A 7 -6.45 23.61 -22.10
N LEU A 8 -6.38 22.28 -21.93
CA LEU A 8 -5.39 21.42 -22.61
C LEU A 8 -6.06 20.26 -23.33
N LEU A 9 -5.52 19.95 -24.51
CA LEU A 9 -5.85 18.75 -25.26
C LEU A 9 -5.23 17.50 -24.61
N LEU A 10 -5.88 16.35 -24.81
CA LEU A 10 -5.45 15.06 -24.27
C LEU A 10 -3.97 14.73 -24.59
N ASP A 11 -3.48 15.05 -25.79
CA ASP A 11 -2.08 14.76 -26.14
C ASP A 11 -1.07 15.59 -25.33
N ALA A 12 -1.42 16.82 -24.93
CA ALA A 12 -0.58 17.63 -24.04
C ALA A 12 -0.58 17.05 -22.62
N TRP A 13 -1.74 16.60 -22.16
CA TRP A 13 -1.91 15.90 -20.88
C TRP A 13 -1.10 14.61 -20.78
N LEU A 14 -1.08 13.81 -21.86
CA LEU A 14 -0.30 12.57 -21.92
C LEU A 14 1.21 12.85 -21.94
N LYS A 15 1.66 13.89 -22.67
CA LYS A 15 3.07 14.31 -22.67
C LYS A 15 3.54 14.79 -21.30
N GLU A 16 2.70 15.55 -20.60
CA GLU A 16 2.99 15.94 -19.22
C GLU A 16 3.12 14.70 -18.34
N PHE A 17 2.16 13.77 -18.43
CA PHE A 17 2.18 12.54 -17.64
C PHE A 17 3.51 11.78 -17.80
N ASP A 18 4.02 11.67 -19.03
CA ASP A 18 5.31 11.02 -19.32
C ASP A 18 6.49 11.71 -18.63
N ILE A 19 6.46 13.04 -18.53
CA ILE A 19 7.51 13.80 -17.84
C ILE A 19 7.44 13.53 -16.34
N TRP A 20 6.25 13.48 -15.75
CA TRP A 20 6.05 13.43 -14.30
C TRP A 20 5.91 12.03 -13.71
N ILE A 21 5.99 10.99 -14.53
CA ILE A 21 5.85 9.61 -14.09
C ILE A 21 6.77 9.25 -12.92
N THR A 22 6.25 8.46 -11.99
CA THR A 22 7.02 7.90 -10.89
C THR A 22 7.73 6.63 -11.39
N PRO A 23 9.07 6.64 -11.53
CA PRO A 23 9.79 5.54 -12.17
C PRO A 23 9.82 4.27 -11.31
N LYS A 24 9.86 4.43 -9.98
CA LYS A 24 9.81 3.36 -8.98
C LYS A 24 9.11 3.90 -7.73
N LEU A 25 8.26 3.10 -7.12
CA LEU A 25 7.63 3.40 -5.83
C LEU A 25 8.51 2.91 -4.68
N SER A 26 8.86 1.63 -4.72
CA SER A 26 9.74 0.96 -3.75
C SER A 26 10.54 -0.16 -4.44
N GLU A 27 11.70 -0.54 -3.90
CA GLU A 27 12.36 -1.78 -4.32
C GLU A 27 11.85 -2.94 -3.46
N ILE A 28 11.65 -4.12 -4.05
CA ILE A 28 11.24 -5.32 -3.30
C ILE A 28 12.11 -5.53 -2.05
N LYS A 29 13.41 -5.23 -2.16
CA LYS A 29 14.41 -5.37 -1.08
C LYS A 29 14.17 -4.43 0.11
N ASP A 30 13.52 -3.30 -0.11
CA ASP A 30 13.25 -2.31 0.94
C ASP A 30 12.00 -2.66 1.75
N THR A 31 11.15 -3.55 1.21
CA THR A 31 9.90 -3.96 1.86
C THR A 31 10.15 -4.77 3.14
N GLU A 32 9.32 -4.52 4.16
CA GLU A 32 9.33 -5.32 5.40
C GLU A 32 9.07 -6.81 5.13
N ARG A 33 8.28 -7.11 4.08
CA ARG A 33 8.03 -8.48 3.64
C ARG A 33 9.31 -9.17 3.20
N PHE A 34 10.13 -8.51 2.38
CA PHE A 34 11.43 -9.06 1.97
C PHE A 34 12.37 -9.24 3.14
N LYS A 35 12.51 -8.22 4.01
CA LYS A 35 13.40 -8.29 5.18
C LYS A 35 12.99 -9.42 6.13
N SER A 36 11.70 -9.56 6.38
CA SER A 36 11.15 -10.63 7.21
C SER A 36 11.37 -12.02 6.59
N GLU A 37 11.11 -12.18 5.29
CA GLU A 37 11.29 -13.47 4.62
C GLU A 37 12.77 -13.85 4.50
N LEU A 38 13.66 -12.89 4.21
CA LEU A 38 15.10 -13.08 4.20
C LEU A 38 15.60 -13.55 5.57
N SER A 39 15.25 -12.82 6.64
CA SER A 39 15.62 -13.20 8.01
C SER A 39 15.12 -14.60 8.37
N ARG A 40 13.87 -14.92 8.02
CA ARG A 40 13.27 -16.24 8.23
C ARG A 40 14.06 -17.34 7.52
N ILE A 41 14.44 -17.15 6.26
CA ILE A 41 15.22 -18.13 5.49
C ILE A 41 16.65 -18.25 6.03
N SER A 42 17.32 -17.15 6.36
CA SER A 42 18.68 -17.15 6.91
C SER A 42 18.74 -17.95 8.23
N ILE A 43 17.75 -17.82 9.11
CA ILE A 43 17.67 -18.60 10.36
C ILE A 43 17.58 -20.11 10.09
N ALA A 44 16.76 -20.52 9.12
CA ALA A 44 16.62 -21.92 8.77
C ALA A 44 17.88 -22.47 8.09
N ILE A 45 18.55 -21.67 7.24
CA ILE A 45 19.82 -22.06 6.61
C ILE A 45 20.94 -22.18 7.64
N ASP A 46 21.05 -21.26 8.61
CA ASP A 46 21.99 -21.37 9.74
C ASP A 46 21.78 -22.64 10.57
N ALA A 47 20.53 -23.09 10.71
CA ALA A 47 20.21 -24.35 11.37
C ALA A 47 20.60 -25.55 10.48
N LEU A 48 20.28 -25.52 9.19
CA LEU A 48 20.62 -26.57 8.23
C LEU A 48 22.13 -26.72 8.02
N GLU A 49 22.89 -25.62 8.03
CA GLU A 49 24.36 -25.58 8.04
C GLU A 49 24.91 -26.51 9.14
N LYS A 50 24.42 -26.36 10.37
CA LYS A 50 24.85 -27.17 11.52
C LYS A 50 24.43 -28.64 11.41
N ILE A 51 23.36 -28.93 10.67
CA ILE A 51 22.79 -30.27 10.52
C ILE A 51 23.54 -31.06 9.44
N LEU A 52 23.73 -30.43 8.28
CA LEU A 52 24.29 -31.02 7.07
C LEU A 52 25.82 -30.91 7.03
N GLY A 53 26.39 -29.96 7.79
CA GLY A 53 27.83 -29.69 7.84
C GLY A 53 28.37 -29.06 6.56
N SER A 54 29.70 -28.90 6.48
CA SER A 54 30.43 -28.43 5.30
C SER A 54 30.58 -29.47 4.18
N LYS A 55 29.80 -30.57 4.25
CA LYS A 55 29.92 -31.69 3.33
C LYS A 55 29.51 -31.31 1.92
N THR A 56 30.29 -31.74 0.93
CA THR A 56 30.01 -31.44 -0.47
C THR A 56 28.72 -32.12 -0.96
N PRO A 57 28.01 -31.56 -1.96
CA PRO A 57 26.76 -32.11 -2.51
C PRO A 57 26.78 -33.61 -2.85
N THR A 58 27.96 -34.15 -3.17
CA THR A 58 28.17 -35.54 -3.58
C THR A 58 28.18 -36.53 -2.39
N GLU A 59 28.43 -36.07 -1.16
CA GLU A 59 28.71 -36.93 0.00
C GLU A 59 27.45 -37.49 0.73
N LEU A 60 26.24 -37.07 0.34
CA LEU A 60 25.01 -37.33 1.10
C LEU A 60 23.93 -38.17 0.40
N GLN A 61 24.18 -38.66 -0.82
CA GLN A 61 23.17 -39.34 -1.66
C GLN A 61 22.65 -40.69 -1.12
N SER A 62 23.31 -41.30 -0.13
CA SER A 62 22.99 -42.64 0.40
C SER A 62 22.41 -42.64 1.84
N SER A 63 22.12 -41.47 2.41
CA SER A 63 21.66 -41.31 3.79
C SER A 63 20.14 -41.08 3.87
N PRO A 64 19.44 -41.43 4.97
CA PRO A 64 18.04 -41.06 5.17
C PRO A 64 17.91 -39.55 5.44
N TYR A 65 18.11 -38.76 4.38
CA TYR A 65 18.31 -37.32 4.39
C TYR A 65 17.18 -36.58 5.14
N SER A 66 15.92 -36.94 4.88
CA SER A 66 14.76 -36.34 5.51
C SER A 66 14.66 -36.65 7.01
N GLU A 67 15.08 -37.85 7.44
CA GLU A 67 15.02 -38.30 8.84
C GLU A 67 16.13 -37.64 9.68
N ILE A 68 17.30 -37.43 9.10
CA ILE A 68 18.42 -36.71 9.72
C ILE A 68 18.04 -35.25 9.92
N ILE A 69 17.55 -34.59 8.86
CA ILE A 69 17.13 -33.18 8.95
C ILE A 69 16.00 -33.06 9.96
N SER A 70 14.94 -33.88 9.87
CA SER A 70 13.80 -33.76 10.79
C SER A 70 14.21 -33.96 12.24
N SER A 71 15.07 -34.94 12.51
CA SER A 71 15.52 -35.25 13.87
C SER A 71 16.34 -34.11 14.47
N LYS A 72 17.37 -33.64 13.76
CA LYS A 72 18.23 -32.58 14.28
C LYS A 72 17.58 -31.20 14.26
N TYR A 73 16.71 -30.93 13.28
CA TYR A 73 15.98 -29.66 13.23
C TYR A 73 14.96 -29.56 14.37
N ILE A 74 14.29 -30.66 14.75
CA ILE A 74 13.45 -30.66 15.96
C ILE A 74 14.26 -30.43 17.23
N GLU A 75 15.47 -30.97 17.33
CA GLU A 75 16.37 -30.67 18.46
C GLU A 75 16.75 -29.19 18.48
N PHE A 76 17.01 -28.58 17.32
CA PHE A 76 17.22 -27.14 17.20
C PHE A 76 15.98 -26.34 17.63
N VAL A 77 14.77 -26.72 17.19
CA VAL A 77 13.51 -26.07 17.60
C VAL A 77 13.34 -26.13 19.12
N LEU A 78 13.48 -27.32 19.72
CA LEU A 78 13.33 -27.52 21.16
C LEU A 78 14.36 -26.70 21.96
N LYS A 79 15.61 -26.59 21.49
CA LYS A 79 16.66 -25.80 22.15
C LYS A 79 16.40 -24.29 22.11
N ASN A 80 15.71 -23.80 21.08
CA ASN A 80 15.46 -22.37 20.86
C ASN A 80 14.03 -21.94 21.23
N THR A 81 13.27 -22.79 21.91
CA THR A 81 11.91 -22.49 22.36
C THR A 81 11.89 -22.31 23.88
N SER A 82 11.70 -21.09 24.38
CA SER A 82 11.57 -20.76 25.81
C SER A 82 10.10 -20.81 26.29
N THR A 83 9.87 -20.81 27.60
CA THR A 83 8.57 -21.10 28.24
C THR A 83 7.44 -20.13 27.87
N THR A 84 7.73 -18.86 27.57
CA THR A 84 6.71 -17.88 27.17
C THR A 84 6.64 -17.78 25.65
N GLY A 85 5.47 -18.05 25.05
CA GLY A 85 5.31 -18.01 23.59
C GLY A 85 5.90 -19.22 22.86
N ALA A 86 6.20 -20.31 23.58
CA ALA A 86 6.86 -21.51 23.08
C ALA A 86 6.28 -22.04 21.74
N GLU A 87 4.96 -22.17 21.65
CA GLU A 87 4.30 -22.71 20.46
C GLU A 87 4.49 -21.81 19.23
N ASN A 88 4.43 -20.48 19.41
CA ASN A 88 4.61 -19.53 18.31
C ASN A 88 6.07 -19.52 17.82
N ASN A 89 7.04 -19.62 18.73
CA ASN A 89 8.45 -19.71 18.37
C ASN A 89 8.76 -21.02 17.63
N ALA A 90 8.21 -22.14 18.10
CA ALA A 90 8.34 -23.43 17.43
C ALA A 90 7.69 -23.41 16.04
N LEU A 91 6.49 -22.82 15.93
CA LEU A 91 5.82 -22.61 14.64
C LEU A 91 6.70 -21.78 13.70
N PHE A 92 7.19 -20.61 14.14
CA PHE A 92 8.05 -19.75 13.34
C PHE A 92 9.28 -20.48 12.77
N LEU A 93 9.96 -21.30 13.57
CA LEU A 93 11.14 -22.05 13.12
C LEU A 93 10.79 -23.17 12.13
N LEU A 94 9.66 -23.86 12.30
CA LEU A 94 9.19 -24.88 11.36
C LEU A 94 8.74 -24.23 10.04
N ASP A 95 8.10 -23.07 10.15
CA ASP A 95 7.71 -22.23 9.04
C ASP A 95 8.92 -21.69 8.28
N ALA A 96 10.00 -21.33 8.98
CA ALA A 96 11.27 -20.96 8.37
C ALA A 96 11.88 -22.08 7.52
N LEU A 97 11.84 -23.31 8.03
CA LEU A 97 12.28 -24.49 7.27
C LEU A 97 11.42 -24.71 6.02
N ALA A 98 10.09 -24.64 6.16
CA ALA A 98 9.18 -24.80 5.03
C ALA A 98 9.44 -23.75 3.94
N ALA A 99 9.59 -22.47 4.33
CA ALA A 99 9.92 -21.38 3.40
C ALA A 99 11.23 -21.63 2.67
N THR A 100 12.26 -22.10 3.37
CA THR A 100 13.57 -22.44 2.79
C THR A 100 13.46 -23.59 1.80
N LEU A 101 12.74 -24.66 2.15
CA LEU A 101 12.55 -25.82 1.26
C LEU A 101 11.74 -25.45 0.01
N PHE A 102 10.73 -24.59 0.14
CA PHE A 102 10.00 -24.06 -1.00
C PHE A 102 10.87 -23.17 -1.90
N MET A 103 11.67 -22.28 -1.31
CA MET A 103 12.64 -21.45 -2.05
C MET A 103 13.58 -22.31 -2.90
N VAL A 104 14.18 -23.32 -2.27
CA VAL A 104 15.20 -24.18 -2.88
C VAL A 104 14.62 -25.01 -4.03
N THR A 105 13.38 -25.49 -3.88
CA THR A 105 12.75 -26.40 -4.85
C THR A 105 11.88 -25.69 -5.89
N GLY A 106 11.62 -24.39 -5.74
CA GLY A 106 10.64 -23.65 -6.52
C GLY A 106 9.19 -24.10 -6.30
N LYS A 107 8.92 -24.99 -5.34
CA LYS A 107 7.56 -25.40 -4.97
C LYS A 107 6.88 -24.30 -4.16
N SER A 108 5.55 -24.29 -4.16
CA SER A 108 4.74 -23.36 -3.35
C SER A 108 3.81 -24.10 -2.39
N ASP A 109 3.30 -23.39 -1.38
CA ASP A 109 2.22 -23.89 -0.53
C ASP A 109 0.99 -24.31 -1.35
N ASN A 110 0.73 -23.65 -2.49
CA ASN A 110 -0.37 -24.03 -3.37
C ASN A 110 -0.20 -25.43 -3.98
N ASN A 111 1.04 -25.83 -4.30
CA ASN A 111 1.32 -27.19 -4.76
C ASN A 111 1.24 -28.17 -3.58
N PHE A 112 1.88 -27.82 -2.47
CA PHE A 112 1.94 -28.63 -1.26
C PHE A 112 0.54 -28.97 -0.73
N LYS A 113 -0.34 -27.96 -0.58
CA LYS A 113 -1.59 -28.11 0.16
C LYS A 113 -2.57 -29.11 -0.43
N CYS A 114 -2.50 -29.35 -1.73
CA CYS A 114 -3.34 -30.31 -2.43
C CYS A 114 -2.66 -31.67 -2.60
N GLN A 115 -1.35 -31.68 -2.85
CA GLN A 115 -0.62 -32.91 -3.20
C GLN A 115 -0.13 -33.68 -1.96
N PHE A 116 0.26 -32.98 -0.90
CA PHE A 116 0.78 -33.63 0.30
C PHE A 116 -0.24 -34.54 1.00
N PRO A 117 -1.52 -34.15 1.17
CA PRO A 117 -2.54 -35.05 1.74
C PRO A 117 -2.74 -36.32 0.90
N LEU A 118 -2.66 -36.22 -0.43
CA LEU A 118 -2.74 -37.36 -1.33
C LEU A 118 -1.52 -38.27 -1.21
N HIS A 119 -0.33 -37.70 -1.06
CA HIS A 119 0.89 -38.47 -0.78
C HIS A 119 0.77 -39.27 0.53
N LEU A 120 0.32 -38.63 1.62
CA LEU A 120 0.11 -39.32 2.89
C LEU A 120 -0.91 -40.47 2.78
N LYS A 121 -2.04 -40.25 2.10
CA LYS A 121 -3.09 -41.27 1.95
C LYS A 121 -2.72 -42.41 1.01
N ASN A 122 -2.20 -42.08 -0.18
CA ASN A 122 -2.12 -43.02 -1.30
C ASN A 122 -0.75 -43.66 -1.46
N GLN A 123 0.32 -43.04 -0.93
CA GLN A 123 1.68 -43.58 -1.03
C GLN A 123 2.21 -44.11 0.30
N LEU A 124 1.76 -43.53 1.42
CA LEU A 124 2.17 -43.96 2.77
C LEU A 124 1.06 -44.73 3.51
N ASP A 125 -0.13 -44.86 2.92
CA ASP A 125 -1.30 -45.54 3.50
C ASP A 125 -1.75 -44.99 4.87
N TRP A 126 -1.48 -43.72 5.16
CA TRP A 126 -1.89 -43.11 6.42
C TRP A 126 -3.40 -42.88 6.47
N GLN A 127 -4.02 -43.34 7.54
CA GLN A 127 -5.46 -43.19 7.77
C GLN A 127 -5.80 -41.87 8.49
N SER A 128 -4.88 -41.37 9.30
CA SER A 128 -5.12 -40.22 10.17
C SER A 128 -3.83 -39.46 10.47
N ILE A 129 -4.00 -38.19 10.84
CA ILE A 129 -2.95 -37.34 11.40
C ILE A 129 -3.37 -36.80 12.77
N PRO A 130 -2.41 -36.53 13.68
CA PRO A 130 -2.70 -35.90 14.96
C PRO A 130 -3.37 -34.54 14.76
N LYS A 131 -4.37 -34.23 15.58
CA LYS A 131 -5.02 -32.91 15.59
C LYS A 131 -5.17 -32.41 17.02
N LYS A 132 -4.75 -31.16 17.22
CA LYS A 132 -4.90 -30.45 18.49
C LYS A 132 -6.39 -30.25 18.81
N ARG A 133 -6.82 -30.67 19.99
CA ARG A 133 -8.15 -30.42 20.55
C ARG A 133 -8.01 -29.87 21.97
N ARG A 134 -8.98 -29.07 22.41
CA ARG A 134 -9.12 -28.68 23.82
C ARG A 134 -10.17 -29.57 24.47
N ASN A 135 -9.80 -30.23 25.57
CA ASN A 135 -10.71 -30.99 26.41
C ASN A 135 -10.58 -30.50 27.85
N ARG A 136 -11.66 -29.92 28.41
CA ARG A 136 -11.69 -29.38 29.79
C ARG A 136 -10.49 -28.49 30.15
N GLY A 137 -10.09 -27.61 29.22
CA GLY A 137 -8.97 -26.68 29.41
C GLY A 137 -7.57 -27.26 29.18
N ARG A 138 -7.43 -28.59 28.98
CA ARG A 138 -6.17 -29.23 28.58
C ARG A 138 -6.11 -29.44 27.07
N THR A 139 -4.92 -29.26 26.51
CA THR A 139 -4.64 -29.62 25.12
C THR A 139 -4.50 -31.15 25.05
N VAL A 140 -5.24 -31.79 24.14
CA VAL A 140 -5.15 -33.23 23.88
C VAL A 140 -5.01 -33.43 22.37
N PHE A 141 -4.21 -34.41 21.96
CA PHE A 141 -4.08 -34.82 20.57
C PHE A 141 -4.96 -36.02 20.28
N THR A 142 -5.82 -35.90 19.27
CA THR A 142 -6.64 -37.00 18.75
C THR A 142 -6.29 -37.25 17.30
N ASP A 143 -6.26 -38.52 16.90
CA ASP A 143 -6.16 -38.87 15.49
C ASP A 143 -7.40 -38.40 14.74
N SER A 144 -7.18 -37.75 13.60
CA SER A 144 -8.24 -37.25 12.73
C SER A 144 -7.97 -37.62 11.29
N GLU A 145 -9.03 -37.81 10.50
CA GLU A 145 -8.89 -38.10 9.07
C GLU A 145 -8.05 -37.01 8.38
N ILE A 146 -7.16 -37.43 7.50
CA ILE A 146 -6.36 -36.52 6.69
C ILE A 146 -7.31 -35.71 5.78
N PRO A 147 -7.37 -34.37 5.91
CA PRO A 147 -8.30 -33.56 5.12
C PRO A 147 -7.87 -33.47 3.65
N ARG A 148 -8.78 -33.02 2.78
CA ARG A 148 -8.50 -32.86 1.33
C ARG A 148 -7.42 -31.81 1.04
N VAL A 149 -7.27 -30.81 1.91
CA VAL A 149 -6.30 -29.72 1.77
C VAL A 149 -5.62 -29.49 3.11
N ILE A 150 -4.29 -29.38 3.13
CA ILE A 150 -3.48 -29.06 4.31
C ILE A 150 -2.44 -28.01 3.96
N LYS A 151 -2.61 -26.76 4.42
CA LYS A 151 -1.56 -25.73 4.28
C LYS A 151 -0.33 -26.10 5.12
N SER A 152 0.87 -25.70 4.67
CA SER A 152 2.12 -25.95 5.40
C SER A 152 2.08 -25.36 6.80
N GLU A 153 1.56 -24.14 6.97
CA GLU A 153 1.38 -23.47 8.26
C GLU A 153 0.51 -24.28 9.22
N THR A 154 -0.61 -24.83 8.75
CA THR A 154 -1.50 -25.67 9.58
C THR A 154 -0.83 -26.98 9.99
N PHE A 155 -0.04 -27.57 9.10
CA PHE A 155 0.73 -28.77 9.39
C PHE A 155 1.84 -28.49 10.41
N ASN A 156 2.59 -27.41 10.22
CA ASN A 156 3.65 -26.96 11.12
C ASN A 156 3.10 -26.57 12.49
N ALA A 157 1.93 -25.94 12.57
CA ALA A 157 1.25 -25.65 13.84
C ALA A 157 0.92 -26.92 14.62
N THR A 158 0.58 -28.02 13.93
CA THR A 158 0.36 -29.32 14.56
C THR A 158 1.65 -29.88 15.14
N ILE A 159 2.76 -29.79 14.41
CA ILE A 159 4.09 -30.21 14.88
C ILE A 159 4.53 -29.35 16.07
N ALA A 160 4.41 -28.02 15.99
CA ALA A 160 4.73 -27.09 17.06
C ALA A 160 3.95 -27.40 18.34
N ALA A 161 2.64 -27.67 18.20
CA ALA A 161 1.81 -28.03 19.34
C ALA A 161 2.27 -29.32 20.02
N LEU A 162 2.64 -30.36 19.24
CA LEU A 162 3.16 -31.64 19.75
C LEU A 162 4.48 -31.48 20.51
N LEU A 163 5.30 -30.49 20.15
CA LEU A 163 6.56 -30.22 20.83
C LEU A 163 6.39 -29.49 22.16
N VAL A 164 5.29 -28.72 22.34
CA VAL A 164 5.14 -27.77 23.45
C VAL A 164 4.13 -28.20 24.53
N HIS A 165 2.98 -28.77 24.15
CA HIS A 165 1.87 -28.94 25.12
C HIS A 165 1.96 -30.20 25.97
N GLU A 166 2.61 -31.25 25.49
CA GLU A 166 2.70 -32.54 26.20
C GLU A 166 4.01 -33.29 25.83
N THR A 167 5.15 -32.59 25.88
CA THR A 167 6.45 -33.11 25.43
C THR A 167 6.85 -34.40 26.16
N ASN A 168 6.53 -35.54 25.55
CA ASN A 168 7.01 -36.84 25.92
C ASN A 168 7.69 -37.49 24.71
N GLU A 169 8.52 -38.51 24.97
CA GLU A 169 9.32 -39.14 23.92
C GLU A 169 8.47 -39.64 22.75
N LYS A 170 7.22 -40.06 23.00
CA LYS A 170 6.27 -40.49 21.97
C LYS A 170 5.83 -39.33 21.07
N GLN A 171 5.47 -38.18 21.62
CA GLN A 171 5.05 -37.01 20.83
C GLN A 171 6.22 -36.43 20.02
N THR A 172 7.41 -36.38 20.60
CA THR A 172 8.63 -35.97 19.87
C THR A 172 8.93 -36.91 18.70
N LYS A 173 8.75 -38.24 18.87
CA LYS A 173 8.89 -39.21 17.76
C LYS A 173 7.86 -38.96 16.67
N ILE A 174 6.60 -38.68 17.03
CA ILE A 174 5.55 -38.34 16.06
C ILE A 174 5.89 -37.05 15.31
N ALA A 175 6.33 -35.99 16.02
CA ALA A 175 6.77 -34.74 15.41
C ALA A 175 7.92 -34.97 14.41
N LYS A 176 8.93 -35.78 14.77
CA LYS A 176 10.05 -36.17 13.89
C LYS A 176 9.60 -36.92 12.64
N LEU A 177 8.61 -37.80 12.78
CA LEU A 177 8.00 -38.51 11.65
C LEU A 177 7.23 -37.56 10.73
N LEU A 178 6.35 -36.70 11.29
CA LEU A 178 5.56 -35.73 10.52
C LEU A 178 6.47 -34.79 9.72
N LEU A 179 7.51 -34.24 10.36
CA LEU A 179 8.47 -33.37 9.70
C LEU A 179 9.30 -34.13 8.65
N SER A 180 9.68 -35.38 8.90
CA SER A 180 10.39 -36.20 7.91
C SER A 180 9.55 -36.42 6.66
N GLN A 181 8.25 -36.71 6.79
CA GLN A 181 7.36 -36.87 5.64
C GLN A 181 7.16 -35.56 4.87
N PHE A 182 7.06 -34.43 5.57
CA PHE A 182 7.05 -33.11 4.94
C PHE A 182 8.31 -32.89 4.09
N ILE A 183 9.50 -33.09 4.68
CA ILE A 183 10.78 -32.89 4.00
C ILE A 183 10.93 -33.86 2.82
N SER A 184 10.60 -35.14 3.02
CA SER A 184 10.65 -36.17 1.98
C SER A 184 9.77 -35.83 0.79
N PHE A 185 8.56 -35.32 1.04
CA PHE A 185 7.66 -34.91 -0.02
C PHE A 185 8.17 -33.68 -0.78
N VAL A 186 8.65 -32.65 -0.08
CA VAL A 186 9.17 -31.44 -0.72
C VAL A 186 10.46 -31.74 -1.50
N LEU A 187 11.38 -32.51 -0.92
CA LEU A 187 12.65 -32.95 -1.52
C LEU A 187 12.55 -34.33 -2.20
N SER A 188 11.40 -34.65 -2.80
CA SER A 188 11.16 -35.94 -3.46
C SER A 188 12.09 -36.20 -4.64
N ASP A 189 12.51 -35.13 -5.34
CA ASP A 189 13.48 -35.18 -6.43
C ASP A 189 14.92 -35.17 -5.87
N PRO A 190 15.81 -36.08 -6.30
CA PRO A 190 17.24 -36.01 -5.98
C PRO A 190 17.89 -34.65 -6.30
N GLU A 191 17.47 -33.97 -7.36
CA GLU A 191 17.98 -32.64 -7.73
C GLU A 191 17.65 -31.60 -6.65
N HIS A 192 16.46 -31.67 -6.04
CA HIS A 192 16.07 -30.77 -4.94
C HIS A 192 16.98 -30.93 -3.73
N LYS A 193 17.42 -32.15 -3.42
CA LYS A 193 18.37 -32.40 -2.33
C LYS A 193 19.73 -31.78 -2.64
N GLN A 194 20.19 -31.91 -3.88
CA GLN A 194 21.44 -31.30 -4.34
C GLN A 194 21.36 -29.77 -4.30
N GLN A 195 20.23 -29.17 -4.71
CA GLN A 195 20.00 -27.73 -4.64
C GLN A 195 20.06 -27.23 -3.20
N LEU A 196 19.37 -27.90 -2.26
CA LEU A 196 19.40 -27.53 -0.83
C LEU A 196 20.84 -27.52 -0.31
N GLN A 197 21.56 -28.59 -0.60
CA GLN A 197 22.92 -28.75 -0.13
C GLN A 197 23.88 -27.73 -0.76
N SER A 198 23.71 -27.41 -2.04
CA SER A 198 24.53 -26.41 -2.73
C SER A 198 24.34 -25.01 -2.14
N ILE A 199 23.10 -24.64 -1.81
CA ILE A 199 22.77 -23.37 -1.16
C ILE A 199 23.38 -23.32 0.24
N VAL A 200 23.17 -24.35 1.06
CA VAL A 200 23.71 -24.43 2.43
C VAL A 200 25.25 -24.39 2.43
N TYR A 201 25.88 -25.15 1.53
CA TYR A 201 27.33 -25.19 1.36
C TYR A 201 27.90 -23.81 0.99
N SER A 202 27.30 -23.14 0.00
CA SER A 202 27.75 -21.82 -0.46
C SER A 202 27.54 -20.75 0.62
N TYR A 203 26.39 -20.79 1.31
CA TYR A 203 26.09 -19.89 2.43
C TYR A 203 27.12 -20.03 3.56
N HIS A 204 27.49 -21.26 3.91
CA HIS A 204 28.52 -21.54 4.91
C HIS A 204 29.89 -20.94 4.52
N HIS A 205 30.36 -21.16 3.29
CA HIS A 205 31.67 -20.65 2.85
C HIS A 205 31.71 -19.12 2.79
N LEU A 206 30.64 -18.46 2.34
CA LEU A 206 30.55 -17.00 2.36
C LEU A 206 30.69 -16.45 3.78
N LYS A 207 30.11 -17.14 4.77
CA LYS A 207 30.18 -16.78 6.18
C LYS A 207 31.57 -17.02 6.77
N GLU A 208 32.23 -18.15 6.43
CA GLU A 208 33.61 -18.44 6.84
C GLU A 208 34.61 -17.42 6.25
N ASP A 209 34.39 -16.98 5.02
CA ASP A 209 35.19 -15.96 4.33
C ASP A 209 34.92 -14.52 4.81
N GLY A 210 34.03 -14.33 5.80
CA GLY A 210 33.65 -13.02 6.34
C GLY A 210 32.84 -12.15 5.37
N GLN A 211 32.26 -12.75 4.32
CA GLN A 211 31.36 -12.06 3.39
C GLN A 211 29.93 -12.05 3.94
N ASN A 212 29.03 -11.28 3.29
CA ASN A 212 27.61 -11.26 3.63
C ASN A 212 26.88 -12.43 2.95
N PRO A 213 26.50 -13.51 3.66
CA PRO A 213 25.85 -14.66 3.05
C PRO A 213 24.39 -14.35 2.62
N ASP A 214 23.76 -13.30 3.16
CA ASP A 214 22.43 -12.86 2.71
C ASP A 214 22.45 -12.36 1.26
N ALA A 215 23.60 -11.95 0.73
CA ALA A 215 23.74 -11.55 -0.67
C ALA A 215 23.45 -12.73 -1.65
N LEU A 216 23.72 -13.96 -1.22
CA LEU A 216 23.37 -15.18 -1.97
C LEU A 216 21.85 -15.40 -1.97
N LEU A 217 21.20 -15.13 -0.84
CA LEU A 217 19.77 -15.41 -0.63
C LEU A 217 18.88 -14.31 -1.21
N ALA A 218 19.33 -13.05 -1.17
CA ALA A 218 18.57 -11.89 -1.62
C ALA A 218 17.86 -12.07 -2.97
N PRO A 219 18.51 -12.51 -4.07
CA PRO A 219 17.81 -12.71 -5.34
C PRO A 219 16.73 -13.82 -5.26
N LEU A 220 17.00 -14.92 -4.55
CA LEU A 220 16.04 -16.03 -4.39
C LEU A 220 14.80 -15.58 -3.58
N VAL A 221 15.04 -14.86 -2.48
CA VAL A 221 13.98 -14.30 -1.65
C VAL A 221 13.16 -13.27 -2.43
N SER A 222 13.81 -12.40 -3.23
CA SER A 222 13.10 -11.46 -4.10
C SER A 222 12.14 -12.18 -5.04
N PHE A 223 12.54 -13.30 -5.67
CA PHE A 223 11.63 -14.09 -6.52
C PHE A 223 10.48 -14.72 -5.74
N GLN A 224 10.73 -15.24 -4.53
CA GLN A 224 9.70 -15.84 -3.68
C GLN A 224 8.65 -14.82 -3.23
N VAL A 225 9.06 -13.61 -2.86
CA VAL A 225 8.14 -12.58 -2.36
C VAL A 225 7.53 -11.73 -3.47
N ARG A 226 8.10 -11.72 -4.70
CA ARG A 226 7.64 -10.87 -5.82
C ARG A 226 6.14 -10.93 -6.03
N GLY A 227 5.55 -12.11 -6.12
CA GLY A 227 4.10 -12.25 -6.32
C GLY A 227 3.25 -11.65 -5.19
N SER A 228 3.72 -11.75 -3.94
CA SER A 228 3.04 -11.14 -2.79
C SER A 228 3.24 -9.63 -2.71
N VAL A 229 4.45 -9.14 -2.99
CA VAL A 229 4.78 -7.71 -2.98
C VAL A 229 4.06 -6.97 -4.10
N SER A 230 3.96 -7.57 -5.29
CA SER A 230 3.18 -7.01 -6.41
C SER A 230 1.68 -6.95 -6.11
N ALA A 231 1.15 -7.91 -5.35
CA ALA A 231 -0.26 -7.89 -4.93
C ALA A 231 -0.53 -6.78 -3.89
N SER A 232 0.39 -6.54 -2.95
CA SER A 232 0.27 -5.47 -1.96
C SER A 232 0.68 -4.09 -2.48
N GLY A 233 1.52 -4.03 -3.51
CA GLY A 233 2.09 -2.78 -4.04
C GLY A 233 1.05 -1.83 -4.66
N GLY A 234 -0.16 -2.30 -4.94
CA GLY A 234 -1.27 -1.44 -5.34
C GLY A 234 -1.78 -0.53 -4.22
N HIS A 235 -1.63 -0.94 -2.95
CA HIS A 235 -2.10 -0.17 -1.78
C HIS A 235 -1.11 0.90 -1.31
N GLU A 236 0.18 0.76 -1.63
CA GLU A 236 1.21 1.72 -1.22
C GLU A 236 0.91 3.14 -1.77
N PRO A 237 0.62 3.31 -3.07
CA PRO A 237 0.24 4.63 -3.60
C PRO A 237 -1.08 5.20 -3.07
N GLU A 238 -2.02 4.33 -2.70
CA GLU A 238 -3.25 4.75 -2.03
C GLU A 238 -2.93 5.31 -0.65
N GLU A 239 -2.04 4.65 0.11
CA GLU A 239 -1.63 5.14 1.43
C GLU A 239 -0.84 6.44 1.34
N ILE A 240 0.06 6.57 0.36
CA ILE A 240 0.75 7.83 0.07
C ILE A 240 -0.28 8.95 -0.16
N LEU A 241 -1.35 8.69 -0.92
CA LEU A 241 -2.39 9.71 -1.14
C LEU A 241 -3.15 10.05 0.15
N ARG A 242 -3.45 9.07 1.01
CA ARG A 242 -4.09 9.31 2.32
C ARG A 242 -3.22 10.22 3.18
N GLU A 243 -1.92 9.95 3.26
CA GLU A 243 -0.96 10.80 3.97
C GLU A 243 -0.95 12.23 3.42
N LYS A 244 -0.99 12.41 2.09
CA LYS A 244 -1.06 13.75 1.48
C LYS A 244 -2.37 14.46 1.77
N MET A 245 -3.50 13.77 1.74
CA MET A 245 -4.78 14.35 2.14
C MET A 245 -4.79 14.79 3.61
N GLU A 246 -4.15 14.03 4.51
CA GLU A 246 -3.94 14.44 5.90
C GLU A 246 -3.00 15.64 6.03
N GLU A 247 -1.96 15.73 5.22
CA GLU A 247 -1.11 16.94 5.13
C GLU A 247 -1.94 18.16 4.72
N TRP A 248 -2.97 18.02 3.87
CA TRP A 248 -3.90 19.11 3.54
C TRP A 248 -4.97 19.37 4.63
N GLY A 249 -4.96 18.56 5.69
CA GLY A 249 -5.86 18.62 6.84
C GLY A 249 -7.23 17.97 6.62
N LEU A 250 -7.35 17.09 5.62
CA LEU A 250 -8.48 16.19 5.51
C LEU A 250 -8.40 15.07 6.55
N LEU A 251 -9.56 14.59 7.01
CA LEU A 251 -9.64 13.61 8.08
C LEU A 251 -10.07 12.24 7.56
N ARG A 252 -9.28 11.22 7.90
CA ARG A 252 -9.60 9.81 7.64
C ARG A 252 -10.98 9.43 8.18
N ASP A 253 -11.71 8.64 7.40
CA ASP A 253 -13.08 8.15 7.67
C ASP A 253 -14.13 9.27 7.86
N ILE A 254 -13.78 10.51 7.51
CA ILE A 254 -14.74 11.63 7.53
C ILE A 254 -14.72 12.33 6.18
N ASP A 255 -13.58 12.89 5.78
CA ASP A 255 -13.47 13.61 4.52
C ASP A 255 -13.13 12.68 3.36
N PHE A 256 -12.47 11.55 3.64
CA PHE A 256 -12.23 10.44 2.72
C PHE A 256 -12.29 9.09 3.45
N ASN A 257 -12.65 8.02 2.74
CA ASN A 257 -12.73 6.64 3.25
C ASN A 257 -11.34 6.00 3.46
N ILE A 258 -11.24 5.04 4.38
CA ILE A 258 -9.99 4.29 4.65
C ILE A 258 -9.97 2.96 3.87
N THR A 259 -11.15 2.39 3.61
CA THR A 259 -11.31 1.12 2.89
C THR A 259 -12.16 1.30 1.65
N ASP A 260 -12.05 0.37 0.71
CA ASP A 260 -12.81 0.36 -0.53
C ASP A 260 -14.31 0.53 -0.29
N VAL A 261 -14.93 1.42 -1.07
CA VAL A 261 -16.35 1.76 -0.96
C VAL A 261 -17.13 1.08 -2.07
N VAL A 262 -18.09 0.23 -1.70
CA VAL A 262 -19.06 -0.35 -2.63
C VAL A 262 -20.39 0.36 -2.47
N LEU A 263 -20.98 0.77 -3.59
CA LEU A 263 -22.29 1.40 -3.61
C LEU A 263 -23.36 0.31 -3.66
N ASP A 264 -24.17 0.21 -2.60
CA ASP A 264 -25.30 -0.73 -2.54
C ASP A 264 -26.59 -0.04 -3.03
N PHE A 265 -27.08 -0.55 -4.15
CA PHE A 265 -28.28 -0.08 -4.85
C PHE A 265 -29.58 -0.39 -4.13
N GLU A 266 -29.66 -1.53 -3.44
CA GLU A 266 -30.91 -1.97 -2.81
C GLU A 266 -31.11 -1.27 -1.47
N ALA A 267 -30.02 -0.99 -0.75
CA ALA A 267 -30.07 -0.27 0.52
C ALA A 267 -30.09 1.26 0.37
N GLY A 268 -29.69 1.81 -0.79
CA GLY A 268 -29.40 3.23 -0.92
C GLY A 268 -28.35 3.65 0.11
N LYS A 269 -27.24 2.92 0.18
CA LYS A 269 -26.19 3.22 1.15
C LYS A 269 -24.83 3.10 0.49
N ILE A 270 -23.95 3.98 0.93
CA ILE A 270 -22.53 3.89 0.70
C ILE A 270 -22.02 2.95 1.80
N LEU A 271 -21.64 1.74 1.42
CA LEU A 271 -21.16 0.71 2.35
C LEU A 271 -19.66 0.54 2.16
N GLU A 272 -18.93 0.48 3.26
CA GLU A 272 -17.54 0.02 3.24
C GLU A 272 -17.49 -1.50 3.05
N GLU A 273 -16.43 -2.03 2.44
CA GLU A 273 -16.29 -3.47 2.20
C GLU A 273 -16.43 -4.31 3.50
N ASN A 274 -15.99 -3.76 4.63
CA ASN A 274 -16.11 -4.40 5.94
C ASN A 274 -17.57 -4.50 6.43
N GLU A 275 -18.41 -3.50 6.16
CA GLU A 275 -19.84 -3.46 6.57
C GLU A 275 -20.68 -4.47 5.77
N ILE A 276 -20.27 -4.78 4.53
CA ILE A 276 -20.90 -5.80 3.68
C ILE A 276 -20.72 -7.21 4.29
N SER A 277 -19.59 -7.46 4.96
CA SER A 277 -19.31 -8.77 5.56
C SER A 277 -20.17 -9.07 6.78
N GLU A 278 -20.63 -8.04 7.50
CA GLU A 278 -21.50 -8.17 8.67
C GLU A 278 -23.00 -8.24 8.29
N ALA A 279 -23.44 -7.44 7.31
CA ALA A 279 -24.83 -7.46 6.81
C ALA A 279 -25.23 -8.80 6.15
N ASN A 280 -24.25 -9.56 5.65
CA ASN A 280 -24.45 -10.85 4.99
C ASN A 280 -24.62 -12.04 5.96
N GLN A 281 -24.67 -11.82 7.28
CA GLN A 281 -24.99 -12.88 8.24
C GLN A 281 -26.50 -13.12 8.46
N GLU A 282 -27.38 -12.23 7.96
CA GLU A 282 -28.82 -12.31 8.24
C GLU A 282 -29.77 -12.39 7.02
N SER A 283 -29.27 -12.37 5.78
CA SER A 283 -30.14 -12.48 4.60
C SER A 283 -29.81 -13.66 3.68
N ASP A 284 -30.88 -14.34 3.29
CA ASP A 284 -30.90 -15.65 2.65
C ASP A 284 -30.14 -15.73 1.33
N LYS A 285 -29.57 -16.92 1.11
CA LYS A 285 -28.94 -17.42 -0.11
C LYS A 285 -29.89 -17.33 -1.33
N LYS A 286 -30.06 -16.14 -1.95
CA LYS A 286 -30.74 -16.04 -3.26
C LYS A 286 -30.44 -14.80 -4.13
N ALA A 287 -29.47 -13.95 -3.77
CA ALA A 287 -28.94 -12.89 -4.64
C ALA A 287 -27.47 -13.12 -5.06
N LYS A 288 -27.03 -14.39 -5.07
CA LYS A 288 -25.73 -14.80 -5.62
C LYS A 288 -25.79 -14.96 -7.14
N ILE A 289 -26.10 -13.88 -7.86
CA ILE A 289 -25.93 -13.81 -9.32
C ILE A 289 -25.38 -12.41 -9.65
N ASP A 290 -24.09 -12.38 -10.00
CA ASP A 290 -23.45 -11.44 -10.93
C ASP A 290 -23.83 -9.96 -10.85
N LYS A 291 -23.10 -9.22 -10.02
CA LYS A 291 -22.48 -7.95 -10.41
C LYS A 291 -21.35 -7.64 -9.44
N LYS A 292 -20.13 -8.05 -9.78
CA LYS A 292 -18.92 -7.46 -9.18
C LYS A 292 -18.86 -6.00 -9.64
N THR A 293 -19.61 -5.14 -8.97
CA THR A 293 -19.45 -3.69 -9.08
C THR A 293 -18.11 -3.33 -8.46
N ARG A 294 -17.27 -2.62 -9.22
CA ARG A 294 -15.98 -2.14 -8.77
C ARG A 294 -16.18 -1.15 -7.62
N ALA A 295 -15.46 -1.35 -6.53
CA ALA A 295 -15.40 -0.41 -5.43
C ALA A 295 -14.60 0.84 -5.85
N PHE A 296 -14.92 1.99 -5.25
CA PHE A 296 -14.11 3.19 -5.37
C PHE A 296 -13.06 3.19 -4.27
N ASP A 297 -11.80 3.42 -4.66
CA ASP A 297 -10.67 3.46 -3.72
C ASP A 297 -10.76 4.74 -2.85
N PHE A 298 -11.26 5.85 -3.42
CA PHE A 298 -11.60 7.06 -2.65
C PHE A 298 -12.93 7.69 -3.04
N VAL A 299 -13.62 8.23 -2.03
CA VAL A 299 -14.85 9.00 -2.13
C VAL A 299 -14.69 10.27 -1.31
N LEU A 300 -14.89 11.44 -1.92
CA LEU A 300 -14.76 12.74 -1.27
C LEU A 300 -15.92 13.69 -1.63
N PRO A 301 -16.37 14.53 -0.69
CA PRO A 301 -16.30 14.31 0.76
C PRO A 301 -17.04 13.02 1.14
N PHE A 302 -16.55 12.25 2.10
CA PHE A 302 -17.12 10.92 2.40
C PHE A 302 -18.34 10.97 3.32
N ARG A 303 -18.11 11.30 4.59
CA ARG A 303 -19.09 11.37 5.69
C ARG A 303 -19.10 12.77 6.32
N THR A 304 -18.60 13.77 5.60
CA THR A 304 -18.51 15.15 6.10
C THR A 304 -19.90 15.77 6.26
N PRO A 305 -20.26 16.30 7.45
CA PRO A 305 -21.56 16.93 7.67
C PRO A 305 -21.81 18.09 6.70
N GLY A 306 -23.03 18.15 6.16
CA GLY A 306 -23.44 19.18 5.20
C GLY A 306 -23.00 18.90 3.75
N TRP A 307 -22.23 17.84 3.51
CA TRP A 307 -21.77 17.44 2.19
C TRP A 307 -22.37 16.13 1.73
N THR A 308 -22.58 16.04 0.42
CA THR A 308 -22.80 14.79 -0.30
C THR A 308 -21.52 14.41 -1.03
N PRO A 309 -21.23 13.12 -1.22
CA PRO A 309 -20.11 12.69 -2.03
C PRO A 309 -20.17 13.23 -3.46
N ARG A 310 -19.05 13.77 -3.95
CA ARG A 310 -18.98 14.39 -5.29
C ARG A 310 -17.83 13.88 -6.13
N ILE A 311 -16.72 13.49 -5.52
CA ILE A 311 -15.50 13.03 -6.18
C ILE A 311 -15.35 11.54 -5.89
N PHE A 312 -15.19 10.76 -6.94
CA PHE A 312 -15.00 9.32 -6.89
C PHE A 312 -13.70 9.00 -7.61
N ILE A 313 -12.72 8.54 -6.85
CA ILE A 313 -11.37 8.28 -7.35
C ILE A 313 -11.17 6.78 -7.47
N GLN A 314 -10.53 6.42 -8.56
CA GLN A 314 -10.18 5.05 -8.85
C GLN A 314 -8.68 4.94 -9.11
N SER A 315 -8.02 4.08 -8.34
CA SER A 315 -6.58 3.85 -8.34
C SER A 315 -6.17 2.83 -9.38
N GLN A 316 -5.15 3.18 -10.17
CA GLN A 316 -4.53 2.32 -11.17
C GLN A 316 -3.00 2.51 -11.16
N PHE A 317 -2.31 1.63 -10.44
CA PHE A 317 -0.85 1.67 -10.35
C PHE A 317 -0.21 0.57 -11.16
N TYR A 318 0.82 0.94 -11.94
CA TYR A 318 1.47 0.03 -12.86
C TYR A 318 2.94 -0.17 -12.46
N ALA A 319 3.19 -1.26 -11.74
CA ALA A 319 4.54 -1.64 -11.36
C ALA A 319 5.28 -2.20 -12.59
N GLY A 320 6.42 -1.60 -12.94
CA GLY A 320 7.24 -2.05 -14.09
C GLY A 320 7.95 -3.39 -13.88
N ASP A 321 7.97 -3.89 -12.65
CA ASP A 321 8.67 -5.11 -12.24
C ASP A 321 7.74 -6.32 -12.08
N SER A 322 6.44 -6.18 -12.27
CA SER A 322 5.50 -7.29 -12.17
C SER A 322 4.57 -7.27 -13.36
N GLY A 323 4.68 -8.28 -14.22
CA GLY A 323 3.73 -8.49 -15.31
C GLY A 323 2.28 -8.70 -14.84
N SER A 324 1.98 -8.55 -13.55
CA SER A 324 0.64 -8.40 -13.01
C SER A 324 0.14 -6.98 -13.25
N VAL A 325 -0.33 -6.76 -14.48
CA VAL A 325 -1.37 -5.77 -14.71
C VAL A 325 -2.57 -6.20 -13.87
N SER A 326 -3.10 -5.31 -13.02
CA SER A 326 -4.45 -5.50 -12.55
C SER A 326 -5.34 -5.42 -13.79
N HIS A 327 -5.62 -6.54 -14.45
CA HIS A 327 -6.57 -6.60 -15.56
C HIS A 327 -7.97 -6.34 -14.96
N LYS A 328 -8.25 -5.06 -14.69
CA LYS A 328 -9.54 -4.54 -14.25
C LYS A 328 -10.21 -4.00 -15.52
N ASN A 329 -11.23 -4.71 -16.01
CA ASN A 329 -11.87 -4.41 -17.30
C ASN A 329 -12.56 -3.04 -17.30
N VAL A 330 -12.40 -2.28 -18.39
CA VAL A 330 -13.11 -1.00 -18.66
C VAL A 330 -14.63 -1.13 -18.43
N ASP A 331 -15.21 -2.29 -18.76
CA ASP A 331 -16.63 -2.60 -18.57
C ASP A 331 -17.09 -2.56 -17.10
N GLN A 332 -16.22 -2.93 -16.16
CA GLN A 332 -16.52 -2.87 -14.72
C GLN A 332 -16.55 -1.41 -14.22
N THR A 333 -15.69 -0.56 -14.78
CA THR A 333 -15.63 0.88 -14.49
C THR A 333 -16.92 1.58 -14.93
N SER A 334 -17.38 1.34 -16.17
CA SER A 334 -18.64 1.93 -16.67
C SER A 334 -19.85 1.52 -15.81
N THR A 335 -19.91 0.26 -15.38
CA THR A 335 -20.98 -0.22 -14.50
C THR A 335 -20.98 0.52 -13.16
N SER A 336 -19.82 0.68 -12.50
CA SER A 336 -19.72 1.39 -11.21
C SER A 336 -20.03 2.87 -11.30
N ARG A 337 -19.64 3.54 -12.39
CA ARG A 337 -19.92 4.98 -12.60
C ARG A 337 -21.40 5.27 -12.82
N ASN A 338 -22.06 4.46 -13.64
CA ASN A 338 -23.52 4.54 -13.84
C ASN A 338 -24.27 4.36 -12.52
N ASN A 339 -23.78 3.43 -11.73
CA ASN A 339 -24.25 3.10 -10.40
C ASN A 339 -24.11 4.29 -9.43
N ALA A 340 -22.93 4.90 -9.32
CA ALA A 340 -22.72 6.10 -8.51
C ALA A 340 -23.62 7.27 -8.93
N THR A 341 -23.72 7.50 -10.24
CA THR A 341 -24.57 8.55 -10.81
C THR A 341 -26.02 8.34 -10.41
N ARG A 342 -26.55 7.13 -10.59
CA ARG A 342 -27.93 6.80 -10.24
C ARG A 342 -28.20 6.89 -8.74
N LEU A 343 -27.26 6.47 -7.89
CA LEU A 343 -27.39 6.57 -6.44
C LEU A 343 -27.50 8.03 -6.00
N LEU A 344 -26.65 8.92 -6.53
CA LEU A 344 -26.73 10.35 -6.25
C LEU A 344 -28.03 10.99 -6.76
N GLU A 345 -28.46 10.64 -7.97
CA GLU A 345 -29.72 11.13 -8.54
C GLU A 345 -30.95 10.71 -7.72
N THR A 346 -30.95 9.48 -7.18
CA THR A 346 -32.10 8.93 -6.45
C THR A 346 -32.14 9.32 -4.98
N GLN A 347 -31.00 9.35 -4.29
CA GLN A 347 -30.94 9.65 -2.86
C GLN A 347 -30.86 11.15 -2.56
N TRP A 348 -30.20 11.92 -3.43
CA TRP A 348 -29.96 13.33 -3.22
C TRP A 348 -30.41 14.13 -4.45
N SER A 349 -31.72 14.10 -4.71
CA SER A 349 -32.39 14.88 -5.76
C SER A 349 -31.90 16.34 -5.75
N GLY A 350 -31.28 16.78 -6.86
CA GLY A 350 -30.70 18.12 -7.00
C GLY A 350 -29.19 18.21 -6.70
N SER A 351 -28.54 17.10 -6.33
CA SER A 351 -27.08 17.06 -6.18
C SER A 351 -26.36 17.20 -7.52
N PRO A 352 -25.18 17.84 -7.55
CA PRO A 352 -24.32 17.85 -8.72
C PRO A 352 -23.97 16.42 -9.16
N ARG A 353 -23.76 16.23 -10.47
CA ARG A 353 -23.27 14.95 -11.00
C ARG A 353 -21.93 14.57 -10.37
N PRO A 354 -21.68 13.27 -10.13
CA PRO A 354 -20.38 12.80 -9.64
C PRO A 354 -19.26 13.14 -10.61
N ARG A 355 -18.08 13.41 -10.06
CA ARG A 355 -16.82 13.57 -10.78
C ARG A 355 -16.01 12.28 -10.62
N PHE A 356 -15.79 11.59 -11.72
CA PHE A 356 -14.90 10.44 -11.73
C PHE A 356 -13.48 10.88 -12.07
N ILE A 357 -12.54 10.52 -11.21
CA ILE A 357 -11.13 10.89 -11.33
C ILE A 357 -10.28 9.62 -11.32
N GLU A 358 -9.32 9.52 -12.23
CA GLU A 358 -8.38 8.40 -12.25
C GLU A 358 -7.07 8.78 -11.55
N TYR A 359 -6.67 8.01 -10.54
CA TYR A 359 -5.38 8.13 -9.88
C TYR A 359 -4.42 7.10 -10.46
N VAL A 360 -3.50 7.56 -11.31
CA VAL A 360 -2.72 6.69 -12.19
C VAL A 360 -1.24 7.06 -12.10
N ASP A 361 -0.37 6.09 -11.85
CA ASP A 361 1.08 6.30 -11.83
C ASP A 361 1.86 4.98 -12.06
N GLY A 362 3.18 5.10 -12.24
CA GLY A 362 4.12 3.98 -12.29
C GLY A 362 4.62 3.63 -13.70
N ALA A 363 5.90 3.25 -13.79
CA ALA A 363 6.61 2.99 -15.05
C ALA A 363 5.98 1.91 -15.94
N GLY A 364 5.19 0.97 -15.39
CA GLY A 364 4.49 -0.06 -16.16
C GLY A 364 3.47 0.51 -17.16
N TYR A 365 3.03 1.75 -16.96
CA TYR A 365 2.19 2.51 -17.88
C TYR A 365 2.76 2.56 -19.30
N ALA A 366 4.08 2.85 -19.42
CA ALA A 366 4.74 3.16 -20.68
C ALA A 366 4.76 1.98 -21.66
N ALA A 367 4.66 0.74 -21.17
CA ALA A 367 4.73 -0.46 -22.00
C ALA A 367 3.35 -0.99 -22.41
N SER A 368 2.48 -1.26 -21.44
CA SER A 368 1.30 -2.10 -21.68
C SER A 368 -0.03 -1.35 -21.68
N LEU A 369 -0.08 -0.12 -21.14
CA LEU A 369 -1.34 0.47 -20.66
C LEU A 369 -1.56 1.93 -21.06
N PHE A 370 -0.64 2.54 -21.81
CA PHE A 370 -0.85 3.83 -22.47
C PHE A 370 -2.17 3.89 -23.26
N GLY A 371 -2.47 2.80 -23.98
CA GLY A 371 -3.72 2.70 -24.75
C GLY A 371 -4.98 2.64 -23.88
N ASP A 372 -4.91 2.06 -22.69
CA ASP A 372 -6.07 1.92 -21.80
C ASP A 372 -6.31 3.20 -20.98
N LEU A 373 -5.26 3.89 -20.54
CA LEU A 373 -5.40 5.25 -19.97
C LEU A 373 -6.03 6.18 -21.01
N LYS A 374 -5.56 6.14 -22.26
CA LYS A 374 -6.12 6.96 -23.33
C LYS A 374 -7.63 6.71 -23.49
N LYS A 375 -8.08 5.45 -23.45
CA LYS A 375 -9.51 5.12 -23.50
C LYS A 375 -10.28 5.64 -22.28
N LEU A 376 -9.73 5.48 -21.08
CA LEU A 376 -10.37 5.96 -19.84
C LEU A 376 -10.51 7.48 -19.83
N LEU A 377 -9.47 8.21 -20.25
CA LEU A 377 -9.48 9.67 -20.35
C LEU A 377 -10.38 10.19 -21.48
N GLN A 378 -10.72 9.34 -22.46
CA GLN A 378 -11.68 9.66 -23.51
C GLN A 378 -13.15 9.42 -23.11
N MET A 379 -13.41 8.78 -21.97
CA MET A 379 -14.78 8.59 -21.49
C MET A 379 -15.39 9.94 -21.09
N GLU A 380 -16.61 10.22 -21.56
CA GLU A 380 -17.29 11.51 -21.33
C GLU A 380 -17.52 11.83 -19.84
N ASP A 381 -17.58 10.81 -18.99
CA ASP A 381 -17.79 10.93 -17.54
C ASP A 381 -16.47 10.98 -16.73
N THR A 382 -15.31 10.80 -17.36
CA THR A 382 -14.01 11.04 -16.71
C THR A 382 -13.75 12.54 -16.65
N LYS A 383 -13.77 13.11 -15.44
CA LYS A 383 -13.55 14.55 -15.25
C LYS A 383 -12.06 14.91 -15.29
N SER A 384 -11.22 14.12 -14.63
CA SER A 384 -9.81 14.45 -14.41
C SER A 384 -8.97 13.20 -14.14
N PHE A 385 -7.66 13.38 -14.05
CA PHE A 385 -6.72 12.36 -13.63
C PHE A 385 -5.47 12.97 -13.00
N PHE A 386 -4.78 12.22 -12.15
CA PHE A 386 -3.56 12.69 -11.51
C PHE A 386 -2.59 11.55 -11.17
N GLN A 387 -1.32 11.91 -10.99
CA GLN A 387 -0.22 11.07 -10.50
C GLN A 387 0.09 11.42 -9.05
N ILE A 388 0.95 10.64 -8.38
CA ILE A 388 1.41 10.96 -7.01
C ILE A 388 1.93 12.39 -6.96
N LYS A 389 2.84 12.72 -7.87
CA LYS A 389 3.52 14.03 -7.93
C LYS A 389 2.60 15.19 -8.33
N SER A 390 1.53 14.91 -9.08
CA SER A 390 0.58 15.94 -9.48
C SER A 390 -0.63 16.03 -8.54
N SER A 391 -0.74 15.16 -7.53
CA SER A 391 -1.87 15.13 -6.59
C SER A 391 -2.07 16.45 -5.84
N PRO A 392 -1.02 17.16 -5.35
CA PRO A 392 -1.22 18.41 -4.62
C PRO A 392 -1.71 19.58 -5.48
N ILE A 393 -1.70 19.41 -6.80
CA ILE A 393 -2.23 20.39 -7.74
C ILE A 393 -3.56 19.91 -8.28
N ARG A 394 -3.59 18.76 -8.96
CA ARG A 394 -4.76 18.32 -9.71
C ARG A 394 -5.89 17.84 -8.81
N LEU A 395 -5.61 17.03 -7.78
CA LEU A 395 -6.67 16.58 -6.87
C LEU A 395 -7.15 17.73 -6.01
N ARG A 396 -6.24 18.54 -5.46
CA ARG A 396 -6.60 19.76 -4.71
C ARG A 396 -7.48 20.69 -5.55
N ARG A 397 -7.15 20.93 -6.81
CA ARG A 397 -7.99 21.73 -7.72
C ARG A 397 -9.42 21.20 -7.88
N GLU A 398 -9.58 19.88 -7.99
CA GLU A 398 -10.91 19.26 -8.09
C GLU A 398 -11.70 19.39 -6.78
N ILE A 399 -11.01 19.29 -5.64
CA ILE A 399 -11.58 19.52 -4.30
C ILE A 399 -12.02 20.99 -4.15
N GLN A 400 -11.16 21.94 -4.53
CA GLN A 400 -11.44 23.37 -4.49
C GLN A 400 -12.63 23.74 -5.39
N ASP A 401 -12.72 23.14 -6.58
CA ASP A 401 -13.76 23.44 -7.59
C ASP A 401 -15.15 22.91 -7.21
N ILE A 402 -15.24 21.81 -6.46
CA ILE A 402 -16.53 21.43 -5.86
C ILE A 402 -16.95 22.35 -4.72
N GLY A 403 -16.07 23.27 -4.29
CA GLY A 403 -16.28 24.20 -3.18
C GLY A 403 -15.95 23.60 -1.81
N PHE A 404 -15.26 22.45 -1.75
CA PHE A 404 -14.91 21.80 -0.49
C PHE A 404 -13.63 22.44 0.04
N LEU A 405 -13.73 23.08 1.21
CA LEU A 405 -12.60 23.79 1.80
C LEU A 405 -11.75 22.81 2.60
N THR A 406 -10.42 22.86 2.46
CA THR A 406 -9.52 22.10 3.34
C THR A 406 -8.92 23.02 4.40
N LEU A 407 -8.34 22.45 5.46
CA LEU A 407 -7.62 23.23 6.46
C LEU A 407 -6.48 24.02 5.80
N LEU A 408 -5.80 23.44 4.81
CA LEU A 408 -4.66 24.05 4.17
C LEU A 408 -5.01 25.41 3.54
N GLU A 409 -6.19 25.56 2.93
CA GLU A 409 -6.63 26.85 2.40
C GLU A 409 -6.89 27.88 3.51
N ILE A 410 -7.35 27.45 4.69
CA ILE A 410 -7.51 28.33 5.86
C ILE A 410 -6.14 28.75 6.39
N GLU A 411 -5.21 27.81 6.50
CA GLU A 411 -3.84 28.10 6.94
C GLU A 411 -3.16 29.07 5.97
N HIS A 412 -3.31 28.87 4.65
CA HIS A 412 -2.85 29.81 3.63
C HIS A 412 -3.46 31.20 3.86
N ALA A 413 -4.78 31.31 4.08
CA ALA A 413 -5.43 32.58 4.35
C ALA A 413 -4.88 33.28 5.62
N ILE A 414 -4.66 32.53 6.71
CA ILE A 414 -4.06 33.05 7.95
C ILE A 414 -2.64 33.58 7.68
N LEU A 415 -1.82 32.85 6.92
CA LEU A 415 -0.46 33.28 6.57
C LEU A 415 -0.46 34.51 5.66
N SER A 416 -1.48 34.64 4.80
CA SER A 416 -1.57 35.70 3.80
C SER A 416 -2.01 37.05 4.37
N ILE A 417 -2.79 37.04 5.46
CA ILE A 417 -3.44 38.24 6.00
C ILE A 417 -2.66 38.81 7.17
N LYS A 418 -2.25 40.08 7.07
CA LYS A 418 -1.39 40.75 8.07
C LYS A 418 -2.00 40.83 9.48
N ASP A 419 -3.31 41.08 9.59
CA ASP A 419 -3.97 41.21 10.91
C ASP A 419 -4.45 39.87 11.48
N GLN A 420 -4.45 38.81 10.65
CA GLN A 420 -4.90 37.46 10.97
C GLN A 420 -6.30 37.42 11.59
N SER A 421 -7.12 38.47 11.42
CA SER A 421 -8.41 38.55 12.07
C SER A 421 -9.34 37.49 11.50
N GLU A 422 -10.13 36.82 12.34
CA GLU A 422 -11.07 35.80 11.90
C GLU A 422 -11.99 36.33 10.79
N LYS A 423 -12.39 37.60 10.91
CA LYS A 423 -13.21 38.29 9.93
C LYS A 423 -12.50 38.39 8.57
N SER A 424 -11.28 38.91 8.53
CA SER A 424 -10.54 39.06 7.27
C SER A 424 -10.19 37.72 6.64
N VAL A 425 -9.89 36.70 7.44
CA VAL A 425 -9.67 35.33 6.95
C VAL A 425 -10.94 34.78 6.29
N LYS A 426 -12.10 34.97 6.91
CA LYS A 426 -13.39 34.58 6.31
C LYS A 426 -13.67 35.33 5.02
N GLU A 427 -13.47 36.65 5.01
CA GLU A 427 -13.69 37.50 3.82
C GLU A 427 -12.81 37.05 2.64
N TYR A 428 -11.51 36.81 2.87
CA TYR A 428 -10.59 36.32 1.84
C TYR A 428 -11.01 34.97 1.26
N LEU A 429 -11.42 34.02 2.10
CA LEU A 429 -11.91 32.72 1.62
C LEU A 429 -13.23 32.85 0.84
N MET A 430 -14.12 33.77 1.23
CA MET A 430 -15.34 34.02 0.47
C MET A 430 -15.06 34.70 -0.88
N GLU A 431 -14.08 35.61 -0.95
CA GLU A 431 -13.61 36.22 -2.21
C GLU A 431 -12.99 35.18 -3.16
N ASP A 432 -12.32 34.16 -2.61
CA ASP A 432 -11.84 32.98 -3.34
C ASP A 432 -12.98 32.07 -3.84
N GLY A 433 -14.23 32.36 -3.50
CA GLY A 433 -15.43 31.68 -4.00
C GLY A 433 -15.89 30.49 -3.16
N TYR A 434 -15.50 30.42 -1.88
CA TYR A 434 -16.07 29.48 -0.92
C TYR A 434 -17.36 30.02 -0.30
N LEU A 435 -18.29 29.10 0.03
CA LEU A 435 -19.53 29.47 0.69
C LEU A 435 -19.26 29.79 2.17
N GLU A 436 -19.90 30.84 2.69
CA GLU A 436 -19.80 31.26 4.10
C GLU A 436 -20.01 30.09 5.07
N GLN A 437 -21.06 29.29 4.86
CA GLN A 437 -21.36 28.11 5.69
C GLN A 437 -20.23 27.08 5.70
N GLU A 438 -19.53 26.90 4.58
CA GLU A 438 -18.41 25.98 4.48
C GLU A 438 -17.17 26.53 5.21
N VAL A 439 -16.92 27.83 5.07
CA VAL A 439 -15.84 28.52 5.78
C VAL A 439 -16.04 28.42 7.29
N GLU A 440 -17.24 28.74 7.79
CA GLU A 440 -17.59 28.66 9.21
C GLU A 440 -17.46 27.23 9.75
N ARG A 441 -18.06 26.25 9.07
CA ARG A 441 -17.98 24.83 9.44
C ARG A 441 -16.53 24.39 9.60
N ASN A 442 -15.66 24.80 8.68
CA ASN A 442 -14.29 24.32 8.63
C ASN A 442 -13.41 24.99 9.70
N ILE A 443 -13.55 26.30 9.91
CA ILE A 443 -12.86 27.03 11.00
C ILE A 443 -13.27 26.46 12.36
N GLU A 444 -14.58 26.37 12.64
CA GLU A 444 -15.09 25.86 13.91
C GLU A 444 -14.61 24.43 14.20
N ARG A 445 -14.61 23.56 13.17
CA ARG A 445 -14.14 22.18 13.29
C ARG A 445 -12.67 22.13 13.70
N HIS A 446 -11.81 22.97 13.13
CA HIS A 446 -10.37 22.94 13.40
C HIS A 446 -9.99 23.66 14.69
N ILE A 447 -10.78 24.65 15.14
CA ILE A 447 -10.69 25.20 16.50
C ILE A 447 -11.04 24.11 17.53
N ASN A 448 -12.16 23.39 17.33
CA ASN A 448 -12.57 22.32 18.23
C ASN A 448 -11.55 21.18 18.32
N LYS A 449 -10.85 20.90 17.22
CA LYS A 449 -9.75 19.92 17.18
C LYS A 449 -8.43 20.44 17.72
N LYS A 450 -8.35 21.71 18.14
CA LYS A 450 -7.13 22.36 18.63
C LYS A 450 -5.99 22.33 17.61
N ILE A 451 -6.34 22.49 16.35
CA ILE A 451 -5.36 22.72 15.27
C ILE A 451 -5.22 24.23 15.04
N LEU A 452 -6.35 24.94 15.06
CA LEU A 452 -6.42 26.39 15.07
C LEU A 452 -6.79 26.91 16.46
N LYS A 453 -6.40 28.15 16.76
CA LYS A 453 -6.80 28.87 17.97
C LYS A 453 -7.34 30.25 17.61
N LEU A 454 -8.51 30.57 18.14
CA LEU A 454 -8.99 31.96 18.20
C LEU A 454 -8.42 32.62 19.46
N ARG A 455 -7.70 33.72 19.28
CA ARG A 455 -7.09 34.52 20.35
C ARG A 455 -8.07 35.57 20.89
N ASP A 456 -7.74 36.16 22.05
CA ASP A 456 -8.60 37.15 22.72
C ASP A 456 -8.82 38.44 21.89
N ASP A 457 -7.94 38.71 20.93
CA ASP A 457 -8.02 39.82 19.97
C ASP A 457 -8.80 39.47 18.68
N ASN A 458 -9.45 38.31 18.64
CA ASN A 458 -10.13 37.72 17.48
C ASN A 458 -9.20 37.38 16.29
N SER A 459 -7.89 37.25 16.51
CA SER A 459 -6.99 36.69 15.51
C SER A 459 -6.99 35.16 15.53
N LEU A 460 -6.81 34.55 14.36
CA LEU A 460 -6.63 33.11 14.18
C LEU A 460 -5.15 32.75 14.15
N ASP A 461 -4.80 31.65 14.78
CA ASP A 461 -3.44 31.17 14.90
C ASP A 461 -3.34 29.66 14.63
N ILE A 462 -2.23 29.25 14.01
CA ILE A 462 -1.89 27.84 13.76
C ILE A 462 -1.08 27.35 14.96
N ILE A 463 -1.61 26.40 15.73
CA ILE A 463 -1.01 26.01 17.01
C ILE A 463 0.28 25.20 16.81
N ASP A 464 0.32 24.37 15.78
CA ASP A 464 1.40 23.41 15.52
C ASP A 464 2.46 24.01 14.59
N SER A 465 3.72 24.06 15.05
CA SER A 465 4.84 24.56 14.26
C SER A 465 5.14 23.71 13.02
N ASP A 466 4.93 22.40 13.10
CA ASP A 466 5.14 21.51 11.95
C ASP A 466 4.09 21.79 10.87
N ARG A 467 2.86 22.12 11.29
CA ARG A 467 1.80 22.58 10.38
C ARG A 467 2.13 23.90 9.71
N HIS A 468 2.69 24.85 10.44
CA HIS A 468 3.15 26.10 9.84
C HIS A 468 4.17 25.87 8.72
N LEU A 469 5.11 24.93 8.90
CA LEU A 469 6.09 24.58 7.86
C LEU A 469 5.42 23.91 6.64
N ILE A 470 4.52 22.96 6.87
CA ILE A 470 3.78 22.28 5.78
C ILE A 470 2.94 23.29 4.99
N SER A 471 2.21 24.15 5.69
CA SER A 471 1.37 25.19 5.09
C SER A 471 2.19 26.13 4.23
N ARG A 472 3.32 26.63 4.75
CA ARG A 472 4.24 27.49 4.00
C ARG A 472 4.75 26.83 2.71
N ARG A 473 5.12 25.54 2.76
CA ARG A 473 5.62 24.80 1.59
C ARG A 473 4.56 24.63 0.50
N TYR A 474 3.33 24.31 0.88
CA TYR A 474 2.23 24.22 -0.08
C TYR A 474 1.79 25.59 -0.59
N LEU A 475 1.91 26.65 0.22
CA LEU A 475 1.69 28.01 -0.24
C LEU A 475 2.69 28.40 -1.33
N LEU A 476 3.98 28.08 -1.16
CA LEU A 476 4.99 28.28 -2.20
C LEU A 476 4.65 27.54 -3.49
N LEU A 477 4.15 26.30 -3.38
CA LEU A 477 3.70 25.52 -4.51
C LEU A 477 2.51 26.18 -5.24
N ASP A 478 1.55 26.73 -4.49
CA ASP A 478 0.37 27.42 -5.04
C ASP A 478 0.75 28.75 -5.70
N ILE A 479 1.70 29.51 -5.13
CA ILE A 479 2.27 30.73 -5.76
C ILE A 479 2.92 30.35 -7.08
N ILE A 480 3.80 29.34 -7.10
CA ILE A 480 4.43 28.86 -8.33
C ILE A 480 3.36 28.49 -9.35
N ALA A 481 2.33 27.75 -8.96
CA ALA A 481 1.24 27.35 -9.86
C ALA A 481 0.51 28.54 -10.50
N ASN A 482 0.25 29.59 -9.72
CA ASN A 482 -0.51 30.76 -10.14
C ASN A 482 0.32 31.77 -10.95
N SER A 483 1.61 31.89 -10.67
CA SER A 483 2.52 32.82 -11.37
C SER A 483 3.25 32.20 -12.55
N SER A 484 3.03 30.91 -12.83
CA SER A 484 3.70 30.18 -13.92
C SER A 484 3.12 30.48 -15.31
N SER A 485 3.89 30.14 -16.34
CA SER A 485 3.48 30.19 -17.75
C SER A 485 4.08 29.01 -18.54
N GLU A 486 3.69 28.87 -19.82
CA GLU A 486 4.19 27.81 -20.69
C GLU A 486 5.57 28.17 -21.29
N PHE A 487 6.54 27.27 -21.14
CA PHE A 487 7.85 27.35 -21.77
C PHE A 487 7.91 26.52 -23.06
N SER A 488 8.78 26.96 -23.98
CA SER A 488 9.24 26.09 -25.06
C SER A 488 10.25 25.06 -24.53
N SER A 489 10.35 23.90 -25.17
CA SER A 489 11.36 22.89 -24.80
C SER A 489 12.81 23.40 -24.88
N SER A 490 13.06 24.44 -25.68
CA SER A 490 14.37 25.08 -25.82
C SER A 490 14.69 26.15 -24.77
N SER A 491 13.69 26.64 -24.03
CA SER A 491 13.82 27.77 -23.09
C SER A 491 13.57 27.36 -21.65
N ILE A 492 13.69 26.08 -21.32
CA ILE A 492 13.30 25.52 -20.03
C ILE A 492 14.39 25.61 -18.95
N ASN A 493 15.64 25.90 -19.35
CA ASN A 493 16.75 26.01 -18.42
C ASN A 493 16.57 27.25 -17.53
N GLY A 494 16.77 27.10 -16.22
CA GLY A 494 16.51 28.14 -15.22
C GLY A 494 15.06 28.20 -14.74
N ALA A 495 14.20 27.25 -15.10
CA ALA A 495 12.80 27.23 -14.70
C ALA A 495 12.50 26.23 -13.57
N ILE A 496 11.50 26.57 -12.76
CA ILE A 496 10.83 25.71 -11.81
C ILE A 496 9.57 25.16 -12.49
N LEU A 497 9.61 23.91 -12.92
CA LEU A 497 8.46 23.25 -13.52
C LEU A 497 7.51 22.72 -12.48
N ILE A 498 6.22 22.71 -12.81
CA ILE A 498 5.14 22.21 -11.97
C ILE A 498 4.16 21.34 -12.79
N PRO A 499 3.66 20.22 -12.26
CA PRO A 499 2.65 19.43 -12.94
C PRO A 499 1.25 20.06 -12.79
N GLY A 500 0.31 19.61 -13.60
CA GLY A 500 -1.08 20.02 -13.58
C GLY A 500 -1.49 21.01 -14.66
N PHE A 501 -0.58 21.37 -15.58
CA PHE A 501 -0.72 22.49 -16.52
C PHE A 501 -0.03 22.29 -17.87
N GLY A 502 0.37 21.07 -18.21
CA GLY A 502 1.09 20.75 -19.44
C GLY A 502 2.58 20.40 -19.20
N PRO A 503 3.28 19.95 -20.26
CA PRO A 503 4.61 19.34 -20.13
C PRO A 503 5.71 20.30 -19.66
N TYR A 504 5.61 21.58 -20.02
CA TYR A 504 6.65 22.59 -19.79
C TYR A 504 6.07 23.85 -19.15
N TYR A 505 5.16 23.69 -18.19
CA TYR A 505 4.60 24.80 -17.44
C TYR A 505 5.43 25.05 -16.17
N GLY A 506 5.74 26.31 -15.88
CA GLY A 506 6.55 26.65 -14.73
C GLY A 506 6.81 28.15 -14.57
N LEU A 507 7.68 28.48 -13.63
CA LEU A 507 8.10 29.84 -13.30
C LEU A 507 9.61 29.97 -13.51
N GLU A 508 10.08 31.09 -14.08
CA GLU A 508 11.52 31.37 -14.12
C GLU A 508 12.03 31.54 -12.68
N LEU A 509 13.15 30.89 -12.33
CA LEU A 509 13.69 30.94 -10.97
C LEU A 509 14.03 32.38 -10.54
N SER A 510 14.41 33.24 -11.49
CA SER A 510 14.64 34.68 -11.26
C SER A 510 13.39 35.46 -10.89
N SER A 511 12.20 34.99 -11.29
CA SER A 511 10.91 35.64 -11.02
C SER A 511 10.25 35.15 -9.72
N LEU A 512 10.84 34.16 -9.04
CA LEU A 512 10.25 33.60 -7.81
C LEU A 512 10.12 34.63 -6.69
N GLY A 513 11.13 35.51 -6.51
CA GLY A 513 11.08 36.53 -5.47
C GLY A 513 9.93 37.52 -5.68
N GLU A 514 9.75 37.98 -6.93
CA GLU A 514 8.64 38.87 -7.30
C GLU A 514 7.29 38.20 -7.06
N ALA A 515 7.12 36.93 -7.47
CA ALA A 515 5.89 36.18 -7.23
C ALA A 515 5.55 36.00 -5.74
N ILE A 516 6.56 35.85 -4.87
CA ILE A 516 6.36 35.76 -3.42
C ILE A 516 5.94 37.13 -2.85
N ASP A 517 6.63 38.20 -3.26
CA ASP A 517 6.39 39.56 -2.76
C ASP A 517 5.02 40.11 -3.19
N GLU A 518 4.56 39.76 -4.40
CA GLU A 518 3.25 40.17 -4.92
C GLU A 518 2.09 39.56 -4.11
N GLU A 519 2.23 38.31 -3.68
CA GLU A 519 1.13 37.56 -3.05
C GLU A 519 1.17 37.63 -1.51
N HIS A 520 2.35 37.48 -0.87
CA HIS A 520 2.43 37.18 0.57
C HIS A 520 3.66 37.79 1.28
N GLU A 521 3.63 39.11 1.52
CA GLU A 521 4.66 39.82 2.27
C GLU A 521 4.76 39.32 3.73
N GLY A 522 5.93 38.76 4.11
CA GLY A 522 6.27 38.44 5.51
C GLY A 522 6.13 36.97 5.93
N VAL A 523 5.64 36.08 5.06
CA VAL A 523 5.57 34.64 5.34
C VAL A 523 6.96 33.99 5.34
N TRP A 524 7.82 34.39 4.40
CA TRP A 524 9.22 33.99 4.35
C TRP A 524 10.08 35.10 4.96
N VAL A 525 10.67 34.81 6.13
CA VAL A 525 11.48 35.79 6.88
C VAL A 525 12.89 35.89 6.30
N SER A 526 13.36 34.84 5.62
CA SER A 526 14.69 34.80 5.01
C SER A 526 14.69 34.08 3.66
N PHE A 527 15.72 34.35 2.86
CA PHE A 527 15.98 33.59 1.64
C PHE A 527 16.24 32.08 1.93
N SER A 528 16.77 31.74 3.11
CA SER A 528 16.98 30.35 3.53
C SER A 528 15.66 29.59 3.55
N ASP A 529 14.61 30.21 4.09
CA ASP A 529 13.28 29.61 4.18
C ASP A 529 12.74 29.20 2.81
N VAL A 530 12.87 30.10 1.83
CA VAL A 530 12.43 29.84 0.44
C VAL A 530 13.23 28.69 -0.16
N THR A 531 14.55 28.67 0.02
CA THR A 531 15.40 27.60 -0.52
C THR A 531 15.13 26.24 0.13
N GLU A 532 14.85 26.20 1.43
CA GLU A 532 14.51 24.97 2.15
C GLU A 532 13.16 24.41 1.70
N ASP A 533 12.18 25.29 1.48
CA ASP A 533 10.87 24.89 0.97
C ASP A 533 10.94 24.41 -0.48
N LEU A 534 11.71 25.09 -1.34
CA LEU A 534 11.98 24.63 -2.72
C LEU A 534 12.67 23.26 -2.74
N ASP A 535 13.68 23.05 -1.90
CA ASP A 535 14.37 21.76 -1.79
C ASP A 535 13.41 20.67 -1.31
N TRP A 536 12.53 20.98 -0.34
CA TRP A 536 11.49 20.06 0.08
C TRP A 536 10.54 19.70 -1.06
N LEU A 537 10.02 20.69 -1.81
CA LEU A 537 9.14 20.47 -2.96
C LEU A 537 9.82 19.63 -4.07
N CYS A 538 11.12 19.87 -4.31
CA CYS A 538 11.92 19.06 -5.24
C CYS A 538 12.07 17.61 -4.76
N LYS A 539 12.34 17.40 -3.47
CA LYS A 539 12.48 16.06 -2.86
C LYS A 539 11.16 15.28 -2.89
N GLN A 540 10.02 15.95 -2.69
CA GLN A 540 8.71 15.34 -2.88
C GLN A 540 8.41 15.06 -4.37
N GLY A 541 9.15 15.67 -5.29
CA GLY A 541 8.92 15.57 -6.73
C GLY A 541 7.74 16.39 -7.24
N TYR A 542 7.24 17.34 -6.44
CA TYR A 542 6.12 18.22 -6.80
C TYR A 542 6.53 19.31 -7.79
N ILE A 543 7.82 19.64 -7.82
CA ILE A 543 8.43 20.53 -8.81
C ILE A 543 9.69 19.90 -9.40
N LYS A 544 10.17 20.45 -10.51
CA LYS A 544 11.48 20.13 -11.09
C LYS A 544 12.22 21.41 -11.42
N LEU A 545 13.44 21.54 -10.90
CA LEU A 545 14.38 22.57 -11.34
C LEU A 545 15.07 22.11 -12.63
N LYS A 546 15.12 22.98 -13.63
CA LYS A 546 15.72 22.68 -14.94
C LYS A 546 16.90 23.57 -15.29
#